data_AF-A0A972CH21-F1
#
_entry.id   AF-A0A972CH21-F1
#
_cell.length_a   1.000
_cell.length_b   1.000
_cell.length_c   1.000
_cell.angle_alpha   90.00
_cell.angle_beta   90.00
_cell.angle_gamma   90.00
#
_symmetry.space_group_name_H-M   'P 1'
#
loop_
_entity.id
_entity.type
_entity.pdbx_description
1 polymer ?
#
loop_
_entity_poly.entity_id
_entity_poly.type
_entity_poly.pdbx_seq_one_letter_code
_entity_poly.pdbx_strand_id
1 'polypeptide(L)'
;MNNIPEVKLGIVAVSRDCFPVQLSESRRKAVVAACIDKGIEISEIQTTVENEKDVLKALQELQSAGVNALVVYLGNFGPEGPETMLAQKFGGPTMFAAAAEESENSLIDGRGDAYCGMLNASYSLS
;
A
#
# COMPACT_ATOMS: atom_id res chain seq x y z
N MET A 1 -23.28 -18.29 17.59
CA MET A 1 -22.52 -17.02 17.59
C MET A 1 -21.13 -17.32 17.05
N ASN A 2 -20.73 -16.67 15.96
CA ASN A 2 -19.35 -16.71 15.48
C ASN A 2 -18.59 -15.64 16.28
N ASN A 3 -17.64 -16.05 17.13
CA ASN A 3 -16.78 -15.15 17.91
C ASN A 3 -15.48 -14.78 17.17
N ILE A 4 -15.44 -15.03 15.86
CA ILE A 4 -14.28 -14.69 15.04
C ILE A 4 -14.45 -13.25 14.56
N PRO A 5 -13.49 -12.35 14.83
CA PRO A 5 -13.56 -10.99 14.33
C PRO A 5 -13.57 -10.98 12.80
N GLU A 6 -14.47 -10.19 12.22
CA GLU A 6 -14.53 -9.95 10.78
C GLU A 6 -13.39 -9.01 10.37
N VAL A 7 -12.54 -9.48 9.46
CA VAL A 7 -11.41 -8.69 8.95
C VAL A 7 -11.88 -7.87 7.76
N LYS A 8 -11.75 -6.55 7.85
CA LYS A 8 -12.02 -5.59 6.77
C LYS A 8 -10.70 -5.05 6.29
N LEU A 9 -10.19 -5.64 5.21
CA LEU A 9 -8.90 -5.29 4.63
C LEU A 9 -9.00 -3.96 3.87
N GLY A 10 -7.99 -3.11 4.00
CA GLY A 10 -7.78 -1.95 3.13
C GLY A 10 -6.36 -1.95 2.59
N ILE A 11 -6.20 -1.57 1.33
CA ILE A 11 -4.89 -1.45 0.67
C ILE A 11 -4.59 -0.01 0.31
N VAL A 12 -3.41 0.46 0.72
CA VAL A 12 -2.88 1.80 0.43
C VAL A 12 -1.60 1.64 -0.37
N ALA A 13 -1.48 2.34 -1.50
CA ALA A 13 -0.25 2.40 -2.26
C ALA A 13 0.68 3.49 -1.71
N VAL A 14 1.98 3.29 -1.82
CA VAL A 14 3.00 4.29 -1.52
C VAL A 14 3.82 4.63 -2.75
N SER A 15 4.30 5.87 -2.85
CA SER A 15 5.19 6.29 -3.94
C SER A 15 6.18 7.34 -3.49
N ARG A 16 7.36 7.34 -4.10
CA ARG A 16 8.38 8.37 -3.91
C ARG A 16 8.45 9.27 -5.14
N ASP A 17 8.75 10.53 -4.91
CA ASP A 17 8.80 11.62 -5.91
C ASP A 17 9.70 11.37 -7.12
N CYS A 18 10.69 10.48 -7.00
CA CYS A 18 11.53 10.05 -8.12
C CYS A 18 10.92 8.97 -9.03
N PHE A 19 9.71 8.49 -8.72
CA PHE A 19 8.96 7.51 -9.51
C PHE A 19 7.59 8.06 -9.92
N PRO A 20 7.03 7.65 -11.07
CA PRO A 20 5.66 8.02 -11.44
C PRO A 20 4.67 7.41 -10.43
N VAL A 21 3.87 8.26 -9.77
CA VAL A 21 2.83 7.83 -8.82
C VAL A 21 1.81 6.88 -9.47
N GLN A 22 1.54 7.07 -10.77
CA GLN A 22 0.62 6.25 -11.56
C GLN A 22 1.07 4.78 -11.64
N LEU A 23 2.38 4.53 -11.51
CA LEU A 23 2.91 3.17 -11.44
C LEU A 23 2.37 2.48 -10.19
N SER A 24 2.44 3.13 -9.03
CA SER A 24 1.93 2.57 -7.77
C SER A 24 0.40 2.43 -7.77
N GLU A 25 -0.31 3.41 -8.33
CA GLU A 25 -1.78 3.38 -8.47
C GLU A 25 -2.26 2.20 -9.34
N SER A 26 -1.69 2.06 -10.55
CA SER A 26 -2.08 1.01 -11.50
C SER A 26 -1.80 -0.38 -10.95
N ARG A 27 -0.67 -0.54 -10.26
CA ARG A 27 -0.26 -1.76 -9.60
C ARG A 27 -1.15 -2.14 -8.40
N ARG A 28 -1.48 -1.18 -7.53
CA ARG A 28 -2.48 -1.37 -6.46
C ARG A 28 -3.82 -1.83 -7.02
N LYS A 29 -4.29 -1.19 -8.08
CA LYS A 29 -5.54 -1.54 -8.75
C LYS A 29 -5.50 -2.97 -9.31
N ALA A 30 -4.37 -3.41 -9.86
CA ALA A 30 -4.19 -4.79 -10.31
C ALA A 30 -4.25 -5.80 -9.16
N VAL A 31 -3.65 -5.49 -8.01
CA VAL A 31 -3.74 -6.32 -6.79
C VAL A 31 -5.18 -6.43 -6.30
N VAL A 32 -5.91 -5.31 -6.23
CA VAL A 32 -7.33 -5.28 -5.83
C VAL A 32 -8.18 -6.13 -6.77
N ALA A 33 -8.01 -5.98 -8.08
CA ALA A 33 -8.72 -6.79 -9.07
C ALA A 33 -8.46 -8.29 -8.86
N ALA A 34 -7.20 -8.68 -8.69
CA ALA A 34 -6.82 -10.06 -8.44
C ALA A 34 -7.36 -10.61 -7.11
N CYS A 35 -7.51 -9.77 -6.07
CA CYS A 35 -8.17 -10.14 -4.82
C CYS A 35 -9.67 -10.39 -5.02
N ILE A 36 -10.36 -9.49 -5.72
CA ILE A 36 -11.80 -9.62 -6.01
C ILE A 36 -12.07 -10.89 -6.83
N ASP A 37 -11.27 -11.17 -7.86
CA ASP A 37 -11.40 -12.39 -8.68
C ASP A 37 -11.23 -13.67 -7.85
N LYS A 38 -10.50 -13.60 -6.73
CA LYS A 38 -10.30 -14.70 -5.78
C LYS A 38 -11.32 -14.71 -4.63
N GLY A 39 -12.30 -13.81 -4.62
CA GLY A 39 -13.29 -13.67 -3.55
C GLY A 39 -12.73 -13.09 -2.25
N ILE A 40 -11.63 -12.35 -2.32
CA ILE A 40 -11.03 -11.63 -1.18
C ILE A 40 -11.59 -10.21 -1.16
N GLU A 41 -12.37 -9.88 -0.13
CA GLU A 41 -12.87 -8.53 0.07
C GLU A 41 -11.74 -7.61 0.57
N ILE A 42 -11.44 -6.57 -0.21
CA ILE A 42 -10.42 -5.58 0.12
C ILE A 42 -10.85 -4.20 -0.39
N SER A 43 -10.72 -3.18 0.46
CA SER A 43 -11.06 -1.80 0.12
C SER A 43 -9.85 -1.11 -0.51
N GLU A 44 -10.02 -0.60 -1.73
CA GLU A 44 -8.99 0.22 -2.38
C GLU A 44 -9.03 1.66 -1.86
N ILE A 45 -7.97 2.08 -1.17
CA ILE A 45 -7.78 3.47 -0.75
C ILE A 45 -7.19 4.24 -1.93
N GLN A 46 -7.86 5.32 -2.33
CA GLN A 46 -7.54 6.04 -3.56
C GLN A 46 -6.27 6.86 -3.40
N THR A 47 -6.08 7.48 -2.23
CA THR A 47 -4.86 8.24 -1.93
C THR A 47 -3.63 7.33 -1.95
N THR A 48 -2.68 7.64 -2.84
CA THR A 48 -1.31 7.11 -2.81
C THR A 48 -0.46 7.99 -1.89
N VAL A 49 0.29 7.40 -0.97
CA VAL A 49 1.06 8.14 0.03
C VAL A 49 2.44 8.50 -0.50
N GLU A 50 2.68 9.80 -0.69
CA GLU A 50 4.00 10.35 -1.03
C GLU A 50 4.60 11.20 0.11
N ASN A 51 3.75 11.69 1.02
CA ASN A 51 4.13 12.59 2.11
C ASN A 51 3.13 12.53 3.28
N GLU A 52 3.43 13.24 4.37
CA GLU A 52 2.64 13.25 5.60
C GLU A 52 1.19 13.73 5.41
N LYS A 53 0.91 14.62 4.44
CA LYS A 53 -0.47 15.07 4.19
C LYS A 53 -1.30 13.96 3.59
N ASP A 54 -0.69 13.14 2.73
CA ASP A 54 -1.37 12.00 2.11
C ASP A 54 -1.59 10.88 3.12
N VAL A 55 -0.71 10.73 4.13
CA VAL A 55 -0.97 9.85 5.28
C VAL A 55 -2.30 10.21 5.96
N LEU A 56 -2.53 11.50 6.24
CA LEU A 56 -3.76 11.94 6.91
C LEU A 56 -5.01 11.67 6.05
N LYS A 57 -4.93 11.89 4.73
CA LYS A 57 -6.03 11.57 3.80
C LYS A 57 -6.29 10.08 3.72
N ALA A 58 -5.24 9.26 3.57
CA ALA A 58 -5.36 7.81 3.52
C ALA A 58 -5.98 7.25 4.80
N LEU A 59 -5.61 7.77 5.97
CA LEU A 59 -6.24 7.39 7.26
C LEU A 59 -7.74 7.75 7.30
N GLN A 60 -8.14 8.91 6.78
CA GLN A 60 -9.55 9.29 6.69
C GLN A 60 -10.34 8.37 5.75
N GLU A 61 -9.76 8.01 4.61
CA GLU A 61 -10.36 7.05 3.67
C GLU A 61 -10.49 5.66 4.30
N LEU A 62 -9.43 5.16 4.96
CA LEU A 62 -9.42 3.89 5.70
C LEU A 62 -10.52 3.85 6.77
N GLN A 63 -10.62 4.91 7.57
CA GLN A 63 -11.64 5.05 8.61
C GLN A 63 -13.05 5.07 8.00
N SER A 64 -13.25 5.82 6.92
CA SER A 64 -14.55 5.93 6.24
C SER A 64 -14.99 4.62 5.61
N ALA A 65 -14.03 3.82 5.12
CA ALA A 65 -14.26 2.47 4.61
C ALA A 65 -14.46 1.41 5.72
N GLY A 66 -14.26 1.77 6.99
CA GLY A 66 -14.38 0.85 8.12
C GLY A 66 -13.31 -0.24 8.15
N VAL A 67 -12.13 0.03 7.58
CA VAL A 67 -10.99 -0.89 7.52
C VAL A 67 -10.41 -1.12 8.92
N ASN A 68 -10.11 -2.38 9.26
CA ASN A 68 -9.51 -2.77 10.54
C ASN A 68 -8.19 -3.56 10.41
N ALA A 69 -7.78 -3.88 9.18
CA ALA A 69 -6.46 -4.44 8.87
C ALA A 69 -5.92 -3.78 7.59
N LEU A 70 -4.68 -3.29 7.64
CA LEU A 70 -4.06 -2.48 6.60
C LEU A 70 -3.05 -3.30 5.80
N VAL A 71 -3.06 -3.12 4.48
CA VAL A 71 -1.99 -3.53 3.57
C VAL A 71 -1.35 -2.27 3.01
N VAL A 72 -0.09 -2.03 3.38
CA VAL A 72 0.75 -1.01 2.73
C VAL A 72 1.42 -1.67 1.53
N TYR A 73 1.07 -1.21 0.35
CA TYR A 73 1.53 -1.75 -0.91
C TYR A 73 2.59 -0.87 -1.55
N LEU A 74 3.80 -1.38 -1.62
CA LEU A 74 4.91 -0.78 -2.34
C LEU A 74 4.78 -1.13 -3.82
N GLY A 75 3.96 -0.38 -4.55
CA GLY A 75 3.88 -0.46 -6.01
C GLY A 75 5.13 0.09 -6.70
N ASN A 76 5.92 0.90 -6.00
CA ASN A 76 7.29 1.29 -6.35
C ASN A 76 8.04 1.59 -5.02
N PHE A 77 9.20 2.24 -5.10
CA PHE A 77 9.94 2.68 -3.92
C PHE A 77 9.09 3.72 -3.15
N GLY A 78 8.68 3.37 -1.93
CA GLY A 78 7.89 4.24 -1.08
C GLY A 78 8.71 5.23 -0.24
N PRO A 79 8.08 6.26 0.34
CA PRO A 79 8.72 7.22 1.21
C PRO A 79 8.76 6.68 2.65
N GLU A 80 9.92 6.20 3.11
CA GLU A 80 10.13 5.52 4.41
C GLU A 80 9.41 6.16 5.60
N GLY A 81 9.55 7.48 5.77
CA GLY A 81 8.92 8.21 6.87
C GLY A 81 7.38 8.18 6.79
N PRO A 82 6.77 8.72 5.72
CA PRO A 82 5.33 8.71 5.56
C PRO A 82 4.68 7.31 5.56
N GLU A 83 5.28 6.31 4.92
CA GLU A 83 4.69 4.95 4.87
C GLU A 83 4.70 4.25 6.23
N THR A 84 5.76 4.42 7.03
CA THR A 84 5.79 3.90 8.40
C THR A 84 4.90 4.70 9.35
N MET A 85 4.80 6.02 9.15
CA MET A 85 3.85 6.86 9.88
C MET A 85 2.40 6.43 9.65
N LEU A 86 2.04 6.02 8.44
CA LEU A 86 0.71 5.48 8.13
C LEU A 86 0.42 4.24 8.98
N ALA A 87 1.35 3.27 9.01
CA ALA A 87 1.20 2.06 9.81
C ALA A 87 1.09 2.36 11.31
N GLN A 88 1.95 3.23 11.83
CA GLN A 88 1.93 3.65 13.24
C GLN A 88 0.61 4.32 13.64
N LYS A 89 0.10 5.23 12.80
CA LYS A 89 -1.14 5.97 13.07
C LYS A 89 -2.40 5.13 12.84
N PHE A 90 -2.36 4.16 11.92
CA PHE A 90 -3.47 3.23 11.72
C PHE A 90 -3.73 2.40 12.99
N GLY A 91 -2.67 1.97 13.68
CA GLY A 91 -2.77 1.35 15.01
C GLY A 91 -3.40 -0.05 15.04
N GLY A 92 -3.70 -0.63 13.87
CA GLY A 92 -4.19 -2.00 13.70
C GLY A 92 -3.17 -2.91 13.02
N PRO A 93 -3.51 -4.21 12.83
CA PRO A 93 -2.67 -5.14 12.08
C PRO A 93 -2.32 -4.56 10.71
N THR A 94 -1.02 -4.46 10.43
CA THR A 94 -0.51 -3.89 9.18
C THR A 94 0.46 -4.86 8.52
N MET A 95 0.23 -5.13 7.24
CA MET A 95 1.14 -5.90 6.38
C MET A 95 1.78 -4.96 5.37
N PHE A 96 3.10 -5.03 5.22
CA PHE A 96 3.82 -4.40 4.12
C PHE A 96 4.04 -5.44 3.02
N ALA A 97 3.72 -5.09 1.78
CA ALA A 97 3.86 -5.97 0.62
C ALA A 97 4.47 -5.21 -0.55
N ALA A 98 5.43 -5.85 -1.22
CA ALA A 98 6.06 -5.37 -2.44
C ALA A 98 6.02 -6.48 -3.49
N ALA A 99 5.89 -6.13 -4.76
CA ALA A 99 5.98 -7.07 -5.87
C ALA A 99 6.94 -6.54 -6.95
N ALA A 100 7.72 -7.44 -7.53
CA ALA A 100 8.53 -7.14 -8.70
C ALA A 100 7.62 -7.12 -9.93
N GLU A 101 7.13 -5.93 -10.28
CA GLU A 101 6.23 -5.70 -11.41
C GLU A 101 6.92 -5.06 -12.62
N GLU A 102 8.23 -4.82 -12.53
CA GLU A 102 9.06 -4.48 -13.68
C GLU A 102 9.59 -5.73 -14.40
N SER A 103 9.87 -5.57 -15.69
CA SER A 103 10.54 -6.57 -16.53
C SER A 103 11.67 -5.91 -17.32
N GLU A 104 12.58 -6.72 -17.88
CA GLU A 104 13.67 -6.23 -18.75
C GLU A 104 13.16 -5.34 -19.89
N ASN A 105 11.98 -5.65 -20.42
CA ASN A 105 11.35 -4.91 -21.53
C ASN A 105 10.63 -3.62 -21.11
N SER A 106 10.50 -3.35 -19.81
CA SER A 106 9.74 -2.22 -19.27
C SER A 106 10.57 -1.33 -18.34
N LEU A 107 11.91 -1.42 -18.35
CA LEU A 107 12.75 -0.69 -17.40
C LEU A 107 12.72 0.83 -17.55
N ILE A 108 12.42 1.36 -18.73
CA ILE A 108 12.40 2.81 -18.98
C ILE A 108 11.24 3.47 -18.23
N ASP A 109 10.03 2.91 -18.34
CA ASP A 109 8.80 3.53 -17.82
C ASP A 109 8.17 2.75 -16.66
N GLY A 110 8.60 1.51 -16.44
CA GLY A 110 8.00 0.57 -15.49
C GLY A 110 8.90 0.21 -14.31
N ARG A 111 10.13 0.74 -14.24
CA ARG A 111 11.01 0.53 -13.08
C ARG A 111 10.39 1.14 -11.83
N GLY A 112 10.13 0.33 -10.81
CA GLY A 112 9.57 0.76 -9.54
C GLY A 112 10.48 0.53 -8.33
N ASP A 113 11.48 -0.35 -8.39
CA ASP A 113 12.41 -0.63 -7.27
C ASP A 113 11.69 -1.01 -5.95
N ALA A 114 10.52 -1.66 -6.04
CA ALA A 114 9.64 -1.96 -4.90
C ALA A 114 10.33 -2.80 -3.81
N TYR A 115 11.18 -3.77 -4.20
CA TYR A 115 11.95 -4.57 -3.25
C TYR A 115 12.96 -3.74 -2.45
N CYS A 116 13.62 -2.77 -3.10
CA CYS A 116 14.51 -1.83 -2.42
C CYS A 116 13.72 -0.95 -1.43
N GLY A 117 12.53 -0.51 -1.82
CA GLY A 117 11.60 0.20 -0.93
C GLY A 117 11.26 -0.64 0.30
N MET A 118 10.94 -1.92 0.13
CA MET A 118 10.59 -2.82 1.24
C MET A 118 11.77 -3.01 2.21
N LEU A 119 12.99 -3.17 1.69
CA LEU A 119 14.19 -3.25 2.52
C LEU A 119 14.41 -1.94 3.30
N ASN A 120 14.19 -0.79 2.67
CA ASN A 120 14.29 0.51 3.34
C ASN A 120 13.24 0.68 4.43
N ALA A 121 11.97 0.37 4.13
CA ALA A 121 10.87 0.40 5.10
C ALA A 121 11.18 -0.46 6.34
N SER A 122 11.75 -1.65 6.14
CA SER A 122 11.98 -2.64 7.21
C SER A 122 12.86 -2.13 8.36
N TYR A 123 13.72 -1.13 8.13
CA TYR A 123 14.53 -0.52 9.18
C TYR A 123 13.71 0.29 10.19
N SER A 124 12.53 0.76 9.79
CA SER A 124 11.65 1.65 10.55
C SER A 124 10.36 0.97 11.04
N LEU A 125 10.18 -0.34 10.81
CA LEU A 125 8.98 -1.13 11.21
C LEU A 125 9.07 -1.77 12.61
N SER A 126 10.00 -1.29 13.44
CA SER A 126 10.21 -1.79 14.82
C SER A 126 9.16 -1.31 15.81
#